data_AF-A0A1W1URW8-F1
#
_entry.id   AF-A0A1W1URW8-F1
#
_cell.length_a   1.000
_cell.length_b   1.000
_cell.length_c   1.000
_cell.angle_alpha   90.00
_cell.angle_beta   90.00
_cell.angle_gamma   90.00
#
_symmetry.space_group_name_H-M   'P 1'
#
loop_
_entity.id
_entity.type
_entity.pdbx_description
1 polymer ?
#
loop_
_entity_poly.entity_id
_entity_poly.type
_entity_poly.pdbx_seq_one_letter_code
_entity_poly.pdbx_strand_id
1 'polypeptide(L)'
;MKNITLTMTLLTLASTAYAQFSVPNTFAPGGPIRAADMNANFGAVATQFNRSAAFVHTSSAANSVGNYTCVDHPLANNQPNAVVVFSRSWGNGGSMAYITSPFSAWYNGERWCIYLENNALTMPLDVKFNVMVFKP
;
A
#
# COMPACT_ATOMS: atom_id res chain seq x y z
N MET A 1 23.67 -64.52 -9.50
CA MET A 1 22.64 -63.46 -9.51
C MET A 1 23.12 -62.39 -8.53
N LYS A 2 23.42 -61.18 -9.01
CA LYS A 2 24.04 -60.10 -8.21
C LYS A 2 22.93 -59.15 -7.76
N ASN A 3 22.67 -59.06 -6.46
CA ASN A 3 21.65 -58.18 -5.91
C ASN A 3 22.18 -56.74 -5.90
N ILE A 4 21.51 -55.84 -6.63
CA ILE A 4 21.75 -54.40 -6.60
C ILE A 4 20.80 -53.79 -5.56
N THR A 5 21.35 -53.19 -4.52
CA THR A 5 20.58 -52.45 -3.51
C THR A 5 20.57 -50.98 -3.90
N LEU A 6 19.41 -50.42 -4.25
CA LEU A 6 19.24 -48.98 -4.48
C LEU A 6 18.87 -48.30 -3.15
N THR A 7 19.75 -47.44 -2.65
CA THR A 7 19.45 -46.54 -1.52
C THR A 7 18.63 -45.35 -2.01
N MET A 8 17.41 -45.20 -1.48
CA MET A 8 16.52 -44.07 -1.76
C MET A 8 16.80 -42.95 -0.76
N THR A 9 17.49 -41.89 -1.20
CA THR A 9 17.76 -40.72 -0.36
C THR A 9 16.53 -39.80 -0.39
N LEU A 10 15.84 -39.67 0.74
CA LEU A 10 14.71 -38.75 0.88
C LEU A 10 15.25 -37.31 0.95
N LEU A 11 15.06 -36.53 -0.11
CA LEU A 11 15.39 -35.09 -0.11
C LEU A 11 14.23 -34.33 0.54
N THR A 12 14.39 -33.92 1.80
CA THR A 12 13.43 -33.05 2.47
C THR A 12 13.63 -31.61 1.99
N LEU A 13 12.76 -31.17 1.07
CA LEU A 13 12.59 -29.75 0.78
C LEU A 13 11.86 -29.14 1.98
N ALA A 14 12.60 -28.53 2.91
CA ALA A 14 12.02 -27.65 3.89
C ALA A 14 11.53 -26.40 3.14
N SER A 15 10.24 -26.37 2.76
CA SER A 15 9.61 -25.10 2.46
C SER A 15 9.46 -24.38 3.79
N THR A 16 10.11 -23.22 3.93
CA THR A 16 9.72 -22.27 4.96
C THR A 16 8.28 -21.91 4.64
N ALA A 17 7.33 -22.41 5.42
CA ALA A 17 6.03 -21.78 5.53
C ALA A 17 6.32 -20.34 5.94
N TYR A 18 6.18 -19.40 5.01
CA TYR A 18 6.25 -17.99 5.34
C TYR A 18 5.17 -17.76 6.40
N ALA A 19 5.56 -17.58 7.66
CA ALA A 19 4.65 -17.02 8.63
C ALA A 19 4.23 -15.69 8.03
N GLN A 20 2.97 -15.59 7.59
CA GLN A 20 2.48 -14.42 6.85
C GLN A 20 2.61 -13.14 7.67
N PHE A 21 2.85 -13.28 8.98
CA PHE A 21 2.97 -12.23 9.96
C PHE A 21 4.11 -12.60 10.93
N SER A 22 5.10 -11.72 11.05
CA SER A 22 6.21 -11.89 12.01
C SER A 22 5.86 -11.18 13.30
N VAL A 23 5.86 -11.91 14.42
CA VAL A 23 5.67 -11.33 15.75
C VAL A 23 7.00 -11.34 16.51
N PRO A 24 7.28 -10.30 17.32
CA PRO A 24 8.56 -10.16 18.03
C PRO A 24 8.78 -11.21 19.14
N ASN A 25 7.71 -11.78 19.70
CA ASN A 25 7.81 -12.76 20.80
C ASN A 25 7.18 -14.11 20.43
N THR A 26 7.87 -15.20 20.76
CA THR A 26 7.35 -16.57 20.64
C THR A 26 7.04 -17.11 22.03
N PHE A 27 5.84 -17.69 22.22
CA PHE A 27 5.41 -18.24 23.50
C PHE A 27 5.53 -19.77 23.50
N ALA A 28 6.14 -20.33 24.55
CA ALA A 28 6.23 -21.78 24.75
C ALA A 28 5.05 -22.28 25.61
N PRO A 29 4.49 -23.48 25.33
CA PRO A 29 3.45 -24.08 26.15
C PRO A 29 3.88 -24.20 27.62
N GLY A 30 2.99 -23.82 28.55
CA GLY A 30 3.23 -23.91 29.99
C GLY A 30 4.14 -22.82 30.58
N GLY A 31 4.69 -21.92 29.77
CA GLY A 31 5.45 -20.77 30.24
C GLY A 31 4.55 -19.59 30.63
N PRO A 32 4.92 -18.78 31.64
CA PRO A 32 4.22 -17.54 31.93
C PRO A 32 4.37 -16.56 30.76
N ILE A 33 3.27 -15.89 30.39
CA ILE A 33 3.23 -14.89 29.33
C ILE A 33 3.10 -13.51 29.97
N ARG A 34 4.00 -12.57 29.62
CA ARG A 34 3.90 -11.18 30.10
C ARG A 34 2.92 -10.41 29.23
N ALA A 35 2.06 -9.60 29.86
CA ALA A 35 1.09 -8.77 29.14
C ALA A 35 1.77 -7.82 28.13
N ALA A 36 2.96 -7.29 28.46
CA ALA A 36 3.73 -6.44 27.56
C ALA A 36 4.14 -7.17 26.26
N ASP A 37 4.53 -8.44 26.35
CA ASP A 37 4.98 -9.22 25.19
C ASP A 37 3.79 -9.59 24.28
N MET A 38 2.62 -9.86 24.87
CA MET A 38 1.38 -10.01 24.11
C MET A 38 1.00 -8.70 23.40
N ASN A 39 1.04 -7.57 24.11
CA ASN A 39 0.72 -6.27 23.52
C ASN A 39 1.67 -5.90 22.37
N ALA A 40 2.96 -6.22 22.52
CA ALA A 40 3.96 -6.03 21.46
C ALA A 40 3.64 -6.89 20.22
N ASN A 41 3.24 -8.15 20.41
CA ASN A 41 2.81 -9.01 19.32
C ASN A 41 1.55 -8.49 18.65
N PHE A 42 0.52 -8.07 19.41
CA PHE A 42 -0.69 -7.47 18.85
C PHE A 42 -0.40 -6.18 18.07
N GLY A 43 0.50 -5.33 18.56
CA GLY A 43 0.94 -4.13 17.84
C GLY A 43 1.67 -4.45 16.53
N ALA A 44 2.54 -5.46 16.53
CA ALA A 44 3.25 -5.92 15.34
C ALA A 44 2.27 -6.46 14.28
N VAL A 45 1.32 -7.29 14.70
CA VAL A 45 0.22 -7.81 13.88
C VAL A 45 -0.57 -6.65 13.29
N ALA A 46 -1.09 -5.72 14.11
CA ALA A 46 -1.89 -4.59 13.63
C ALA A 46 -1.16 -3.72 12.58
N THR A 47 0.15 -3.51 12.76
CA THR A 47 0.98 -2.75 11.79
C THR A 47 1.10 -3.49 10.46
N GLN A 48 1.16 -4.82 10.48
CA GLN A 48 1.26 -5.65 9.27
C GLN A 48 -0.07 -5.76 8.51
N PHE A 49 -1.21 -5.55 9.16
CA PHE A 49 -2.52 -5.53 8.49
C PHE A 49 -2.92 -4.13 7.98
N ASN A 50 -2.39 -3.06 8.58
CA ASN A 50 -2.67 -1.68 8.16
C ASN A 50 -1.75 -1.19 7.03
N ARG A 51 -1.59 -2.01 5.99
CA ARG A 51 -0.70 -1.70 4.84
C ARG A 51 -1.44 -1.14 3.64
N SER A 52 -2.76 -1.05 3.70
CA SER A 52 -3.56 -0.42 2.66
C SER A 52 -4.59 0.53 3.24
N ALA A 53 -4.94 1.55 2.46
CA ALA A 53 -6.04 2.46 2.77
C ALA A 53 -6.72 2.88 1.46
N ALA A 54 -8.04 3.06 1.54
CA ALA A 54 -8.84 3.64 0.48
C ALA A 54 -9.53 4.90 0.99
N PHE A 55 -9.45 6.00 0.24
CA PHE A 55 -10.03 7.29 0.60
C PHE A 55 -10.34 8.12 -0.65
N VAL A 56 -11.07 9.21 -0.46
CA VAL A 56 -11.34 10.18 -1.53
C VAL A 56 -10.34 11.31 -1.42
N HIS A 57 -9.56 11.52 -2.48
CA HIS A 57 -8.72 12.69 -2.65
C HIS A 57 -9.48 13.75 -3.46
N THR A 58 -9.55 14.97 -2.94
CA THR A 58 -10.23 16.10 -3.60
C THR A 58 -9.22 17.17 -3.94
N SER A 59 -9.15 17.58 -5.22
CA SER A 59 -8.32 18.71 -5.62
C SER A 59 -8.85 20.01 -5.00
N SER A 60 -7.94 20.78 -4.41
CA SER A 60 -8.21 22.08 -3.79
C SER A 60 -7.07 23.03 -4.11
N ALA A 61 -7.27 24.33 -3.89
CA ALA A 61 -6.23 25.32 -4.11
C ALA A 61 -5.00 25.11 -3.20
N ALA A 62 -5.18 24.44 -2.05
CA ALA A 62 -4.10 24.18 -1.11
C ALA A 62 -3.22 22.96 -1.49
N ASN A 63 -3.75 22.03 -2.28
CA ASN A 63 -3.05 20.78 -2.63
C ASN A 63 -2.81 20.62 -4.13
N SER A 64 -3.17 21.61 -4.94
CA SER A 64 -3.06 21.59 -6.41
C SER A 64 -2.15 22.71 -6.89
N VAL A 65 -1.23 22.39 -7.78
CA VAL A 65 -0.30 23.34 -8.39
C VAL A 65 -0.24 23.03 -9.89
N GLY A 66 -0.53 24.03 -10.72
CA GLY A 66 -0.57 23.86 -12.17
C GLY A 66 -1.52 22.73 -12.59
N ASN A 67 -0.98 21.69 -13.22
CA ASN A 67 -1.71 20.57 -13.78
C ASN A 67 -1.85 19.35 -12.84
N TYR A 68 -1.47 19.46 -11.56
CA TYR A 68 -1.46 18.32 -10.64
C TYR A 68 -2.01 18.63 -9.26
N THR A 69 -2.35 17.57 -8.53
CA THR A 69 -2.77 17.60 -7.11
C THR A 69 -2.07 16.49 -6.35
N CYS A 70 -1.60 16.78 -5.13
CA CYS A 70 -0.83 15.83 -4.33
C CYS A 70 -1.66 15.20 -3.22
N VAL A 71 -1.56 13.87 -3.11
CA VAL A 71 -2.22 13.06 -2.10
C VAL A 71 -1.53 13.25 -0.77
N ASP A 72 -2.31 13.47 0.29
CA ASP A 72 -1.81 13.58 1.66
C ASP A 72 -2.35 12.41 2.49
N HIS A 73 -1.54 11.38 2.66
CA HIS A 73 -1.94 10.21 3.44
C HIS A 73 -0.72 9.55 4.11
N PRO A 74 -0.80 9.14 5.39
CA PRO A 74 0.33 8.55 6.13
C PRO A 74 0.97 7.32 5.44
N LEU A 75 0.18 6.52 4.72
CA LEU A 75 0.68 5.37 3.96
C LEU A 75 1.36 5.72 2.63
N ALA A 76 1.21 6.95 2.13
CA ALA A 76 1.77 7.43 0.86
C ALA A 76 2.90 8.47 1.06
N ASN A 77 2.84 9.27 2.11
CA ASN A 77 3.80 10.34 2.40
C ASN A 77 5.17 9.77 2.78
N ASN A 78 6.24 10.27 2.16
CA ASN A 78 7.60 9.77 2.33
C ASN A 78 7.75 8.28 2.02
N GLN A 79 6.87 7.74 1.16
CA GLN A 79 6.86 6.33 0.76
C GLN A 79 7.00 6.20 -0.77
N PRO A 80 8.23 6.27 -1.31
CA PRO A 80 8.45 6.08 -2.76
C PRO A 80 8.09 4.67 -3.24
N ASN A 81 8.05 3.68 -2.33
CA ASN A 81 7.68 2.30 -2.64
C ASN A 81 6.18 2.02 -2.47
N ALA A 82 5.39 2.99 -2.03
CA ALA A 82 3.93 2.82 -1.97
C ALA A 82 3.38 2.74 -3.39
N VAL A 83 2.42 1.84 -3.61
CA VAL A 83 1.70 1.78 -4.87
C VAL A 83 0.38 2.51 -4.69
N VAL A 84 0.14 3.47 -5.58
CA VAL A 84 -1.06 4.31 -5.57
C VAL A 84 -1.88 3.98 -6.81
N VAL A 85 -3.08 3.47 -6.59
CA VAL A 85 -4.09 3.26 -7.64
C VAL A 85 -5.18 4.27 -7.43
N PHE A 86 -5.62 4.91 -8.50
CA PHE A 86 -6.68 5.91 -8.41
C PHE A 86 -7.64 5.82 -9.58
N SER A 87 -8.87 6.27 -9.36
CA SER A 87 -9.85 6.49 -10.41
C SER A 87 -10.55 7.82 -10.18
N ARG A 88 -10.85 8.55 -11.25
CA ARG A 88 -11.67 9.76 -11.16
C ARG A 88 -13.11 9.37 -10.83
N SER A 89 -13.69 10.01 -9.82
CA SER A 89 -15.10 9.84 -9.47
C SER A 89 -15.95 10.90 -10.20
N TRP A 90 -16.83 10.47 -11.10
CA TRP A 90 -17.76 11.35 -11.81
C TRP A 90 -19.13 11.34 -11.11
N GLY A 91 -19.68 12.52 -10.78
CA GLY A 91 -21.06 12.66 -10.30
C GLY A 91 -21.30 12.58 -8.78
N ASN A 92 -20.27 12.38 -7.95
CA ASN A 92 -20.41 12.33 -6.49
C ASN A 92 -20.02 13.65 -5.79
N GLY A 93 -20.70 14.73 -6.19
CA GLY A 93 -20.54 16.08 -5.60
C GLY A 93 -19.14 16.67 -5.74
N GLY A 94 -18.43 16.32 -6.81
CA GLY A 94 -17.18 16.96 -7.22
C GLY A 94 -17.34 17.62 -8.59
N SER A 95 -16.31 18.32 -9.03
CA SER A 95 -16.28 19.04 -10.30
C SER A 95 -16.62 18.14 -11.49
N MET A 96 -17.71 18.52 -12.16
CA MET A 96 -18.18 17.94 -13.42
C MET A 96 -17.41 18.46 -14.63
N ALA A 97 -16.26 19.13 -14.41
CA ALA A 97 -15.43 19.64 -15.49
C ALA A 97 -15.08 18.52 -16.47
N TYR A 98 -15.39 18.73 -17.75
CA TYR A 98 -14.97 17.79 -18.78
C TYR A 98 -13.46 17.91 -18.95
N ILE A 99 -12.74 16.83 -18.63
CA ILE A 99 -11.28 16.79 -18.70
C ILE A 99 -10.93 15.84 -19.83
N THR A 100 -10.32 16.38 -20.87
CA THR A 100 -9.97 15.66 -22.11
C THR A 100 -8.60 14.99 -22.06
N SER A 101 -7.78 15.34 -21.06
CA SER A 101 -6.46 14.76 -20.85
C SER A 101 -6.54 13.53 -19.95
N PRO A 102 -5.74 12.47 -20.22
CA PRO A 102 -5.56 11.38 -19.27
C PRO A 102 -4.88 11.88 -17.99
N PHE A 103 -5.04 11.09 -16.92
CA PHE A 103 -4.39 11.29 -15.64
C PHE A 103 -3.30 10.25 -15.44
N SER A 104 -2.20 10.69 -14.85
CA SER A 104 -1.09 9.83 -14.43
C SER A 104 -0.66 10.20 -13.01
N ALA A 105 0.14 9.34 -12.37
CA ALA A 105 0.70 9.60 -11.05
C ALA A 105 2.23 9.60 -11.08
N TRP A 106 2.83 10.44 -10.25
CA TRP A 106 4.28 10.47 -10.05
C TRP A 106 4.60 10.78 -8.58
N TYR A 107 5.80 10.44 -8.15
CA TYR A 107 6.29 10.74 -6.81
C TYR A 107 7.24 11.94 -6.86
N ASN A 108 6.93 12.99 -6.11
CA ASN A 108 7.68 14.26 -6.18
C ASN A 108 8.90 14.34 -5.23
N GLY A 109 9.23 13.25 -4.54
CA GLY A 109 10.25 13.20 -3.49
C GLY A 109 9.65 13.09 -2.09
N GLU A 110 8.45 13.65 -1.87
CA GLU A 110 7.76 13.65 -0.59
C GLU A 110 6.37 13.00 -0.64
N ARG A 111 5.65 13.16 -1.75
CA ARG A 111 4.25 12.77 -1.91
C ARG A 111 3.99 12.21 -3.31
N TRP A 112 2.97 11.37 -3.39
CA TRP A 112 2.38 10.94 -4.66
C TRP A 112 1.42 12.01 -5.17
N CYS A 113 1.58 12.40 -6.43
CA CYS A 113 0.78 13.43 -7.06
C CYS A 113 0.11 12.90 -8.33
N ILE A 114 -1.18 13.20 -8.47
CA ILE A 114 -2.00 12.91 -9.64
C ILE A 114 -1.95 14.13 -10.55
N TYR A 115 -1.56 13.94 -11.80
CA TYR A 115 -1.37 15.02 -12.77
C TYR A 115 -2.09 14.73 -14.08
N LEU A 116 -2.45 15.81 -14.77
CA LEU A 116 -2.92 15.76 -16.15
C LEU A 116 -1.70 15.66 -17.07
N GLU A 117 -1.66 14.68 -17.95
CA GLU A 117 -0.54 14.54 -18.90
C GLU A 117 -0.40 15.74 -19.84
N ASN A 118 -1.50 16.42 -20.14
CA ASN A 118 -1.47 17.73 -20.79
C ASN A 118 -1.13 18.84 -19.79
N ASN A 119 0.12 19.27 -19.79
CA ASN A 119 0.66 20.33 -18.93
C ASN A 119 0.15 21.75 -19.25
N ALA A 120 -0.56 21.94 -20.37
CA ALA A 120 -1.22 23.21 -20.68
C ALA A 120 -2.55 23.39 -19.92
N LEU A 121 -3.11 22.30 -19.36
CA LEU A 121 -4.33 22.35 -18.57
C LEU A 121 -4.01 22.53 -17.09
N THR A 122 -4.80 23.37 -16.41
CA THR A 122 -4.74 23.49 -14.94
C THR A 122 -5.65 22.45 -14.31
N MET A 123 -5.21 21.84 -13.20
CA MET A 123 -6.02 20.91 -12.42
C MET A 123 -7.26 21.65 -11.91
N PRO A 124 -8.49 21.27 -12.31
CA PRO A 124 -9.67 21.93 -11.83
C PRO A 124 -9.83 21.69 -10.32
N LEU A 125 -10.43 22.64 -9.62
CA LEU A 125 -10.77 22.48 -8.22
C LEU A 125 -11.96 21.52 -8.05
N ASP A 126 -12.05 20.90 -6.88
CA ASP A 126 -13.11 19.98 -6.46
C ASP A 126 -13.21 18.69 -7.32
N VAL A 127 -12.16 18.32 -8.06
CA VAL A 127 -12.09 17.03 -8.74
C VAL A 127 -11.82 15.95 -7.71
N LYS A 128 -12.68 14.93 -7.68
CA LYS A 128 -12.59 13.82 -6.73
C LYS A 128 -11.97 12.60 -7.37
N PHE A 129 -11.06 11.97 -6.64
CA PHE A 129 -10.40 10.72 -7.00
C PHE A 129 -10.62 9.71 -5.89
N ASN A 130 -11.10 8.52 -6.24
CA ASN A 130 -11.01 7.37 -5.34
C ASN A 130 -9.58 6.88 -5.38
N VAL A 131 -8.86 6.95 -4.27
CA VAL A 131 -7.46 6.58 -4.16
C VAL A 131 -7.35 5.38 -3.23
N MET A 132 -6.63 4.36 -3.70
CA MET A 132 -6.19 3.23 -2.89
C MET A 132 -4.67 3.22 -2.85
N VAL A 133 -4.13 3.22 -1.65
CA VAL A 133 -2.69 3.16 -1.39
C VAL A 133 -2.38 1.82 -0.75
N PHE A 134 -1.33 1.15 -1.20
CA PHE A 134 -0.83 -0.07 -0.59
C PHE A 134 0.69 -0.04 -0.48
N LYS A 135 1.19 -0.40 0.69
CA LYS A 135 2.61 -0.48 1.00
C LYS A 135 3.07 -1.94 0.93
N PRO A 136 3.80 -2.36 -0.11
CA PRO A 136 4.31 -3.72 -0.26
C PRO A 136 5.35 -4.05 0.81
#